data_AF-A0A958IG87-F1
#
_entry.id   AF-A0A958IG87-F1
#
_cell.length_a   1.000
_cell.length_b   1.000
_cell.length_c   1.000
_cell.angle_alpha   90.00
_cell.angle_beta   90.00
_cell.angle_gamma   90.00
#
_symmetry.space_group_name_H-M   'P 1'
#
loop_
_entity.id
_entity.type
_entity.pdbx_description
1 polymer ?
#
loop_
_entity_poly.entity_id
_entity_poly.type
_entity_poly.pdbx_seq_one_letter_code
_entity_poly.pdbx_strand_id
1 'polypeptide(L)'
;MSAFMLPELIQLLNPLISTLIIAFFWVLWHVPAFLFTYGKEDPFLPFVLLVFALSFIFTWVYFKSGQNILISAVFHACINASANVADFSYYEDTVLFYWLFAGLMSLIAILLLIVTKGQLGYDKVEFKAYIHELHDADLALSK
;
A
#
# COMPACT_ATOMS: atom_id res chain seq x y z
N MET A 1 5.27 -2.09 -7.57
CA MET A 1 4.09 -1.86 -8.45
C MET A 1 3.40 -0.53 -8.14
N SER A 2 3.24 -0.16 -6.86
CA SER A 2 2.60 1.09 -6.43
C SER A 2 3.34 2.38 -6.81
N ALA A 3 4.67 2.42 -6.73
CA ALA A 3 5.44 3.67 -6.90
C ALA A 3 5.34 4.30 -8.31
N PHE A 4 5.24 3.50 -9.37
CA PHE A 4 5.13 4.02 -10.75
C PHE A 4 3.68 4.26 -11.18
N MET A 5 2.73 3.49 -10.65
CA MET A 5 1.33 3.54 -11.10
C MET A 5 0.49 4.56 -10.34
N LEU A 6 0.79 4.77 -9.05
CA LEU A 6 0.05 5.70 -8.19
C LEU A 6 0.13 7.17 -8.68
N PRO A 7 1.31 7.71 -9.08
CA PRO A 7 1.41 9.08 -9.58
C PRO A 7 0.59 9.31 -10.85
N GLU A 8 0.58 8.35 -11.77
CA GLU A 8 -0.20 8.42 -13.01
C GLU A 8 -1.71 8.36 -12.76
N LEU A 9 -2.16 7.42 -11.92
CA LEU A 9 -3.58 7.26 -11.61
C LEU A 9 -4.15 8.49 -10.90
N ILE A 10 -3.41 9.09 -9.97
CA ILE A 10 -3.87 10.27 -9.21
C ILE A 10 -3.95 11.54 -10.07
N GLN A 11 -3.23 11.62 -11.19
CA GLN A 11 -3.41 12.70 -12.15
C GLN A 11 -4.75 12.61 -12.89
N LEU A 12 -5.23 11.38 -13.12
CA LEU A 12 -6.46 11.10 -13.87
C LEU A 12 -7.70 10.97 -12.97
N LEU A 13 -7.49 10.53 -11.73
CA LEU A 13 -8.53 10.18 -10.76
C LEU A 13 -8.29 10.94 -9.44
N ASN A 14 -8.88 10.47 -8.36
CA ASN A 14 -8.63 10.99 -7.01
C ASN A 14 -7.83 9.97 -6.17
N PRO A 15 -7.26 10.38 -5.02
CA PRO A 15 -6.43 9.50 -4.19
C PRO A 15 -7.14 8.21 -3.78
N LEU A 16 -8.43 8.31 -3.43
CA LEU A 16 -9.23 7.18 -2.97
C LEU A 16 -9.42 6.13 -4.08
N ILE A 17 -9.89 6.56 -5.27
CA ILE A 17 -10.12 5.64 -6.39
C ILE A 17 -8.80 5.03 -6.87
N SER A 18 -7.74 5.83 -6.96
CA SER A 18 -6.40 5.36 -7.36
C SER A 18 -5.88 4.29 -6.41
N THR A 19 -6.05 4.51 -5.10
CA THR A 19 -5.66 3.54 -4.06
C THR A 19 -6.44 2.23 -4.19
N LEU A 20 -7.76 2.31 -4.42
CA LEU A 20 -8.61 1.12 -4.58
C LEU A 20 -8.21 0.28 -5.80
N ILE A 21 -7.90 0.94 -6.92
CA ILE A 21 -7.44 0.25 -8.14
C ILE A 21 -6.14 -0.50 -7.85
N ILE A 22 -5.18 0.15 -7.19
CA ILE A 22 -3.90 -0.47 -6.83
C ILE A 22 -4.12 -1.64 -5.87
N ALA A 23 -4.96 -1.48 -4.85
CA ALA A 23 -5.28 -2.55 -3.91
C ALA A 23 -5.87 -3.77 -4.63
N PHE A 24 -6.79 -3.55 -5.57
CA PHE A 24 -7.40 -4.61 -6.37
C PHE A 24 -6.36 -5.39 -7.19
N PHE A 25 -5.50 -4.69 -7.94
CA PHE A 25 -4.45 -5.36 -8.72
C PHE A 25 -3.41 -6.04 -7.84
N TRP A 26 -3.15 -5.51 -6.64
CA TRP A 26 -2.26 -6.16 -5.68
C TRP A 26 -2.85 -7.47 -5.18
N VAL A 27 -4.14 -7.51 -4.81
CA VAL A 27 -4.82 -8.78 -4.46
C VAL A 27 -4.76 -9.75 -5.63
N LEU A 28 -5.09 -9.30 -6.85
CA LEU A 28 -5.12 -10.14 -8.04
C LEU A 28 -3.75 -10.77 -8.35
N TRP A 29 -2.66 -10.02 -8.13
CA TRP A 29 -1.30 -10.53 -8.27
C TRP A 29 -0.99 -11.69 -7.32
N HIS A 30 -1.62 -11.74 -6.15
CA HIS A 30 -1.40 -12.80 -5.17
C HIS A 30 -2.31 -14.02 -5.35
N VAL A 31 -3.40 -13.89 -6.11
CA VAL A 31 -4.35 -15.01 -6.35
C VAL A 31 -3.65 -16.29 -6.83
N PRO A 32 -2.71 -16.28 -7.79
CA PRO A 32 -2.03 -17.51 -8.22
C PRO A 32 -1.31 -18.24 -7.07
N ALA A 33 -0.68 -17.51 -6.15
CA ALA A 33 -0.02 -18.12 -4.99
C ALA A 33 -1.03 -18.82 -4.09
N PHE A 34 -2.21 -18.21 -3.89
CA PHE A 34 -3.32 -18.83 -3.12
C PHE A 34 -3.96 -20.04 -3.80
N LEU A 35 -3.85 -20.16 -5.14
CA LEU A 35 -4.38 -21.29 -5.88
C LEU A 35 -3.40 -22.45 -5.99
N PHE A 36 -2.10 -22.17 -6.09
CA PHE A 36 -1.10 -23.17 -6.47
C PHE A 36 -0.03 -23.44 -5.40
N THR A 37 0.15 -22.56 -4.43
CA THR A 37 1.22 -22.65 -3.41
C THR A 37 0.67 -22.79 -2.00
N TYR A 38 -0.37 -22.02 -1.68
CA TYR A 38 -1.05 -22.05 -0.39
C TYR A 38 -2.18 -23.08 -0.39
N GLY A 39 -2.50 -23.62 0.79
CA GLY A 39 -3.60 -24.54 1.01
C GLY A 39 -4.95 -23.83 1.16
N LYS A 40 -6.04 -24.62 1.17
CA LYS A 40 -7.41 -24.08 1.32
C LYS A 40 -7.67 -23.40 2.67
N GLU A 41 -6.88 -23.73 3.69
CA GLU A 41 -7.03 -23.17 5.03
C GLU A 41 -6.20 -21.90 5.24
N ASP A 42 -5.44 -21.49 4.22
CA ASP A 42 -4.69 -20.25 4.30
C ASP A 42 -5.64 -19.03 4.32
N PRO A 43 -5.30 -17.99 5.10
CA PRO A 43 -6.22 -16.94 5.48
C PRO A 43 -6.41 -15.90 4.37
N PHE A 44 -7.01 -16.30 3.24
CA PHE A 44 -7.18 -15.45 2.05
C PHE A 44 -8.06 -14.22 2.31
N LEU A 45 -9.19 -14.37 2.99
CA LEU A 45 -10.10 -13.26 3.28
C LEU A 45 -9.47 -12.15 4.15
N PRO A 46 -8.85 -12.45 5.30
CA PRO A 46 -8.15 -11.41 6.06
C PRO A 46 -6.92 -10.88 5.31
N PHE A 47 -6.27 -11.68 4.46
CA PHE A 47 -5.22 -11.18 3.56
C PHE A 47 -5.75 -10.10 2.59
N VAL A 48 -6.89 -10.34 1.93
CA VAL A 48 -7.53 -9.34 1.06
C VAL A 48 -7.80 -8.06 1.84
N LEU A 49 -8.40 -8.17 3.03
CA LEU A 49 -8.68 -7.00 3.89
C LEU A 49 -7.39 -6.24 4.25
N LEU A 50 -6.33 -6.98 4.61
CA LEU A 50 -5.02 -6.43 4.96
C LEU A 50 -4.41 -5.67 3.77
N VAL A 51 -4.45 -6.22 2.56
CA VAL A 51 -3.92 -5.58 1.35
C VAL A 51 -4.62 -4.26 1.06
N PHE A 52 -5.95 -4.21 1.20
CA PHE A 52 -6.70 -2.97 1.03
C PHE A 52 -6.31 -1.95 2.10
N ALA A 53 -6.31 -2.32 3.37
CA ALA A 53 -5.94 -1.43 4.47
C ALA A 53 -4.52 -0.87 4.30
N LEU A 54 -3.55 -1.74 4.00
CA LEU A 54 -2.17 -1.34 3.76
C LEU A 54 -2.06 -0.41 2.55
N SER A 55 -2.82 -0.62 1.47
CA SER A 55 -2.78 0.26 0.29
C SER A 55 -3.12 1.71 0.65
N PHE A 56 -4.10 1.93 1.54
CA PHE A 56 -4.42 3.27 2.06
C PHE A 56 -3.29 3.85 2.89
N ILE A 57 -2.69 3.04 3.78
CA ILE A 57 -1.58 3.47 4.64
C ILE A 57 -0.34 3.79 3.79
N PHE A 58 0.01 2.95 2.82
CA PHE A 58 1.11 3.19 1.87
C PHE A 58 0.92 4.46 1.08
N THR A 59 -0.30 4.69 0.57
CA THR A 59 -0.63 5.93 -0.16
C THR A 59 -0.41 7.15 0.73
N TRP A 60 -0.88 7.08 1.98
CA TRP A 60 -0.67 8.15 2.95
C TRP A 60 0.81 8.37 3.30
N VAL A 61 1.59 7.30 3.55
CA VAL A 61 3.03 7.38 3.83
C VAL A 61 3.76 7.99 2.63
N TYR A 62 3.41 7.58 1.41
CA TYR A 62 4.01 8.11 0.18
C TYR A 62 3.79 9.62 0.07
N PHE A 63 2.55 10.10 0.20
CA PHE A 63 2.30 11.54 0.13
C PHE A 63 2.90 12.30 1.30
N LYS A 64 2.76 11.79 2.52
CA LYS A 64 3.23 12.50 3.71
C LYS A 64 4.76 12.58 3.80
N SER A 65 5.47 11.70 3.11
CA SER A 65 6.92 11.72 2.99
C SER A 65 7.44 12.58 1.83
N GLY A 66 6.59 13.39 1.19
CA GLY A 66 6.98 14.18 0.02
C GLY A 66 7.28 13.29 -1.19
N GLN A 67 6.45 12.27 -1.41
CA GLN A 67 6.58 11.32 -2.52
C GLN A 67 7.89 10.53 -2.52
N ASN A 68 8.49 10.35 -1.34
CA ASN A 68 9.78 9.66 -1.19
C ASN A 68 9.62 8.14 -1.28
N ILE A 69 10.08 7.58 -2.41
CA ILE A 69 10.01 6.15 -2.70
C ILE A 69 10.83 5.34 -1.69
N LEU A 70 11.97 5.84 -1.21
CA LEU A 70 12.81 5.14 -0.24
C LEU A 70 12.08 4.95 1.10
N ILE A 71 11.37 5.98 1.58
CA ILE A 71 10.58 5.88 2.82
C ILE A 71 9.48 4.82 2.67
N SER A 72 8.81 4.80 1.51
CA SER A 72 7.78 3.80 1.21
C SER A 72 8.37 2.39 1.09
N ALA A 73 9.56 2.24 0.50
CA ALA A 73 10.26 0.96 0.38
C ALA A 73 10.74 0.43 1.74
N VAL A 74 11.27 1.30 2.60
CA VAL A 74 11.65 0.94 3.98
C VAL A 74 10.41 0.54 4.78
N PHE A 75 9.32 1.29 4.68
CA PHE A 75 8.06 0.93 5.33
C PHE A 75 7.55 -0.44 4.88
N HIS A 76 7.61 -0.74 3.58
CA HIS A 76 7.31 -2.07 3.04
C HIS A 76 8.23 -3.17 3.58
N ALA A 77 9.54 -2.91 3.63
CA ALA A 77 10.49 -3.85 4.22
C ALA A 77 10.18 -4.11 5.70
N CYS A 78 9.79 -3.10 6.47
CA CYS A 78 9.39 -3.25 7.87
C CYS A 78 8.13 -4.12 8.03
N ILE A 79 7.11 -3.93 7.18
CA ILE A 79 5.91 -4.78 7.19
C ILE A 79 6.29 -6.23 6.87
N ASN A 80 7.08 -6.47 5.82
CA ASN A 80 7.51 -7.82 5.46
C ASN A 80 8.41 -8.45 6.53
N ALA A 81 9.31 -7.68 7.13
CA ALA A 81 10.14 -8.13 8.24
C ALA A 81 9.26 -8.47 9.44
N SER A 82 8.24 -7.68 9.77
CA SER A 82 7.33 -7.97 10.88
C SER A 82 6.53 -9.25 10.65
N ALA A 83 6.15 -9.55 9.39
CA ALA A 83 5.49 -10.80 9.04
C ALA A 83 6.42 -12.02 9.13
N ASN A 84 7.71 -11.86 8.77
CA ASN A 84 8.70 -12.94 8.79
C ASN A 84 9.33 -13.17 10.17
N VAL A 85 9.68 -12.11 10.91
CA VAL A 85 10.24 -12.19 12.27
C VAL A 85 9.24 -12.81 13.23
N ALA A 86 7.96 -12.66 12.94
CA ALA A 86 6.93 -13.24 13.74
C ALA A 86 6.67 -14.72 13.42
N ASP A 87 7.46 -15.37 12.53
CA ASP A 87 7.43 -16.79 12.13
C ASP A 87 6.50 -17.64 12.99
N PHE A 88 5.21 -17.55 12.65
CA PHE A 88 4.10 -18.02 13.49
C PHE A 88 3.87 -19.51 13.33
N SER A 89 4.79 -20.22 12.69
CA SER A 89 4.85 -21.68 12.63
C SER A 89 4.84 -22.34 14.02
N TYR A 90 5.04 -21.56 15.09
CA TYR A 90 4.94 -21.96 16.49
C TYR A 90 3.57 -21.73 17.17
N TYR A 91 2.62 -21.01 16.54
CA TYR A 91 1.33 -20.65 17.13
C TYR A 91 0.18 -21.38 16.42
N GLU A 92 -0.63 -22.11 17.19
CA GLU A 92 -1.75 -22.92 16.67
C GLU A 92 -2.84 -22.09 15.93
N ASP A 93 -2.91 -20.77 16.16
CA ASP A 93 -3.98 -19.89 15.68
C ASP A 93 -3.51 -18.81 14.67
N THR A 94 -2.76 -19.23 13.65
CA THR A 94 -2.27 -18.34 12.57
C THR A 94 -3.42 -17.51 11.94
N VAL A 95 -4.59 -18.10 11.73
CA VAL A 95 -5.75 -17.42 11.12
C VAL A 95 -6.28 -16.26 11.97
N LEU A 96 -6.39 -16.44 13.30
CA LEU A 96 -6.86 -15.39 14.21
C LEU A 96 -5.92 -14.18 14.19
N PHE A 97 -4.62 -14.43 14.15
CA PHE A 97 -3.63 -13.36 14.03
C PHE A 97 -3.85 -12.51 12.77
N TYR A 98 -4.03 -13.14 11.61
CA TYR A 98 -4.29 -12.41 10.35
C TYR A 98 -5.54 -11.55 10.45
N TRP A 99 -6.61 -12.02 11.10
CA TRP A 99 -7.81 -11.22 11.34
C TRP A 99 -7.56 -10.03 12.26
N LEU A 100 -6.86 -10.22 13.37
CA LEU A 100 -6.54 -9.14 14.30
C LEU A 100 -5.64 -8.09 13.64
N PHE A 101 -4.63 -8.52 12.90
CA PHE A 101 -3.72 -7.63 12.20
C PHE A 101 -4.42 -6.87 11.07
N ALA A 102 -5.19 -7.57 10.23
CA ALA A 102 -6.01 -6.94 9.19
C ALA A 102 -7.02 -5.96 9.78
N GLY A 103 -7.66 -6.32 10.90
CA GLY A 103 -8.58 -5.46 11.63
C GLY A 103 -7.89 -4.18 12.15
N LEU A 104 -6.74 -4.31 12.81
CA LEU A 104 -5.97 -3.16 13.29
C LEU A 104 -5.55 -2.23 12.15
N MET A 105 -5.00 -2.78 11.06
CA MET A 105 -4.62 -1.99 9.89
C MET A 105 -5.83 -1.31 9.25
N SER A 106 -6.98 -1.99 9.22
CA SER A 106 -8.23 -1.40 8.71
C SER A 106 -8.70 -0.22 9.56
N LEU A 107 -8.61 -0.32 10.89
CA LEU A 107 -8.94 0.79 11.78
C LEU A 107 -8.03 2.00 11.52
N ILE A 108 -6.73 1.78 11.32
CA ILE A 108 -5.78 2.84 10.97
C ILE A 108 -6.13 3.45 9.61
N ALA A 109 -6.41 2.63 8.59
CA ALA A 109 -6.81 3.09 7.26
C ALA A 109 -8.10 3.93 7.30
N ILE A 110 -9.11 3.50 8.06
CA ILE A 110 -10.37 4.23 8.25
C ILE A 110 -10.11 5.56 8.97
N LEU A 111 -9.28 5.56 10.02
CA LEU A 111 -8.90 6.79 10.71
C LEU A 111 -8.22 7.77 9.76
N LEU A 112 -7.29 7.30 8.93
CA LEU A 112 -6.62 8.12 7.91
C LEU A 112 -7.63 8.67 6.90
N LEU A 113 -8.56 7.87 6.41
CA LEU A 113 -9.60 8.33 5.49
C LEU A 113 -10.47 9.42 6.11
N ILE A 114 -10.86 9.28 7.38
CA ILE A 114 -11.66 10.29 8.09
C ILE A 114 -10.85 11.57 8.29
N VAL A 115 -9.66 11.48 8.88
CA VAL A 115 -8.82 12.64 9.22
C VAL A 115 -8.37 13.40 7.98
N THR A 116 -8.09 12.69 6.89
CA THR A 116 -7.66 13.29 5.61
C THR A 116 -8.82 13.61 4.66
N LYS A 117 -10.07 13.35 5.06
CA LYS A 117 -11.26 13.50 4.20
C LYS A 117 -11.10 12.80 2.84
N GLY A 118 -10.50 11.60 2.85
CA GLY A 118 -10.24 10.78 1.68
C GLY A 118 -9.05 11.22 0.80
N GLN A 119 -8.32 12.29 1.17
CA GLN A 119 -7.17 12.76 0.39
C GLN A 119 -5.89 11.95 0.67
N LEU A 120 -5.80 11.27 1.81
CA LEU A 120 -4.65 10.44 2.16
C LEU A 120 -3.32 11.21 2.07
N GLY A 121 -3.32 12.48 2.49
CA GLY A 121 -2.13 13.34 2.45
C GLY A 121 -1.78 13.91 1.07
N TYR A 122 -2.52 13.57 0.02
CA TYR A 122 -2.36 14.19 -1.30
C TYR A 122 -2.65 15.69 -1.24
N ASP A 123 -1.66 16.47 -1.68
CA ASP A 123 -1.82 17.88 -2.00
C ASP A 123 -1.49 18.10 -3.48
N LYS A 124 -2.43 18.72 -4.21
CA LYS A 124 -2.33 18.90 -5.66
C LYS A 124 -1.22 19.87 -6.06
N VAL A 125 -0.91 20.86 -5.22
CA VAL A 125 0.12 21.86 -5.51
C VAL A 125 1.50 21.24 -5.29
N GLU A 126 1.71 20.59 -4.14
CA GLU A 126 2.95 19.87 -3.85
C GLU A 126 3.23 18.80 -4.89
N PHE A 127 2.21 18.02 -5.26
CA PHE A 127 2.37 16.94 -6.23
C PHE A 127 2.71 17.45 -7.64
N LYS A 128 2.13 18.58 -8.09
CA LYS A 128 2.51 19.18 -9.37
C LYS A 128 3.95 19.68 -9.38
N ALA A 129 4.42 20.26 -8.28
CA ALA A 129 5.81 20.70 -8.16
C ALA A 129 6.76 19.49 -8.25
N TYR A 130 6.45 18.40 -7.54
CA TYR A 130 7.20 17.15 -7.60
C TYR A 130 7.33 16.60 -9.02
N ILE A 131 6.24 16.53 -9.78
CA ILE A 131 6.27 16.03 -11.17
C ILE A 131 7.11 16.93 -12.08
N HIS A 132 7.06 18.25 -11.88
CA HIS A 132 7.90 19.19 -12.63
C HIS A 132 9.38 18.99 -12.34
N GLU A 133 9.76 18.86 -11.06
CA GLU A 133 11.15 18.60 -10.65
C GLU A 133 11.67 17.27 -11.22
N LEU A 134 10.84 16.23 -11.23
CA LEU A 134 11.17 14.94 -11.84
C LEU A 134 11.41 15.07 -13.35
N HIS A 135 10.53 15.79 -14.05
CA HIS A 135 10.69 16.01 -15.49
C HIS A 135 11.99 16.76 -15.82
N ASP A 136 12.31 17.81 -15.05
CA ASP A 136 13.56 18.56 -15.21
C ASP A 136 14.80 17.70 -14.95
N ALA A 137 14.74 16.84 -13.92
CA ALA A 137 15.81 15.89 -13.62
C ALA A 137 16.02 14.86 -14.73
N ASP A 138 14.94 14.30 -15.29
CA ASP A 138 15.01 13.36 -16.41
C ASP A 138 15.63 14.02 -17.66
N LEU A 139 15.25 15.26 -17.96
CA LEU A 139 15.85 16.04 -19.05
C LEU A 139 17.34 16.29 -18.82
N ALA A 140 17.77 16.56 -17.59
CA ALA A 140 19.17 16.76 -17.25
C ALA A 140 20.01 15.49 -17.39
N LEU A 141 19.45 14.32 -17.05
CA LEU A 141 20.11 13.02 -17.17
C LEU A 141 20.17 12.49 -18.62
N SER A 142 19.33 13.02 -19.51
CA SER A 142 19.27 12.63 -20.93
C SER A 142 20.29 13.35 -21.84
N LYS A 143 21.10 14.27 -21.29
CA LYS A 143 22.15 15.04 -21.99
C LYS A 143 23.54 14.48 -21.68
#